data_AF-A0A7Y7CBM9-F1
#
_entry.id   AF-A0A7Y7CBM9-F1
#
_cell.length_a   1.000
_cell.length_b   1.000
_cell.length_c   1.000
_cell.angle_alpha   90.00
_cell.angle_beta   90.00
_cell.angle_gamma   90.00
#
_symmetry.space_group_name_H-M   'P 1'
#
loop_
_entity.id
_entity.type
_entity.pdbx_description
1 polymer ?
#
loop_
_entity_poly.entity_id
_entity_poly.type
_entity_poly.pdbx_seq_one_letter_code
_entity_poly.pdbx_strand_id
1 'polypeptide(L)'
;MLPGCPWVIKPQPKPKTVDEQHDAVVEHFNQRTPHEDFVHLNLANQDHYEYAKHRLQEAVAGAQGDGQTPNKDFARALQTLEVAHAEAVSGDPQPKPTDWNCDHFIHVNDSRTVDGGRGAQANKGVQQQPPQEAPPALIISPYATCAGGSTHVFTDVTVYESDLAGKKLRVLAKSANEEHNDGKTFDDTTVKVTPSMEPNRKVVVESMMVAHNDKTGEEHVSFSSLETSLVAAPASFTLDHPRFASNEPRSNINLTTCQLRGGADCDYAMVANASGTLAPFPTQSTGLALRKTGSPWTGDPAAYFPFQAGTTFDNTNIYIPTQGTFDAGATATADCVIQAMQKAPMTTRLRLIKTDTGGTCTTLADVSDAFPVGARTTTIQRLVNVSQNTTASGGTGCTMEKIVNEAVVLSMTLYAQAICGTGAAIPRTVTFTSTALPTNPFNLNVLNSCMAEGTRITMADGAQKPIETLRVGDKVRANAAGRVLTVQDFIFGREPKPLVRLRDDQGHDVRLTEKHPVLLSSGLVIAAEKVQVKDTVRTQTGTATITATERVPYDGKVYNLKLGTPAELESLSPNERTMFADGLLVGDDTMQRELDSPRRAAVTP
;
A
#
# COMPACT_ATOMS: atom_id res chain seq x y z
N MET A 1 59.94 -7.76 46.59
CA MET A 1 60.38 -7.89 45.18
C MET A 1 60.26 -9.35 44.79
N LEU A 2 59.38 -9.68 43.85
CA LEU A 2 59.46 -10.89 43.03
C LEU A 2 59.44 -10.40 41.57
N PRO A 3 60.52 -10.61 40.79
CA PRO A 3 60.60 -10.22 39.39
C PRO A 3 60.12 -11.38 38.50
N GLY A 4 59.33 -11.12 37.45
CA GLY A 4 59.20 -12.11 36.37
C GLY A 4 57.89 -12.27 35.58
N CYS A 5 56.97 -11.31 35.52
CA CYS A 5 55.90 -11.34 34.50
C CYS A 5 55.97 -10.09 33.61
N PRO A 6 56.45 -10.19 32.35
CA PRO A 6 56.23 -9.12 31.40
C PRO A 6 54.74 -9.08 31.10
N TRP A 7 54.07 -8.01 31.51
CA TRP A 7 52.72 -7.69 31.06
C TRP A 7 52.80 -7.46 29.55
N VAL A 8 52.49 -8.49 28.77
CA VAL A 8 52.23 -8.34 27.34
C VAL A 8 50.92 -7.57 27.22
N ILE A 9 51.02 -6.24 27.16
CA ILE A 9 49.92 -5.39 26.72
C ILE A 9 49.71 -5.79 25.26
N LYS A 10 48.72 -6.65 24.99
CA LYS A 10 48.28 -6.89 23.63
C LYS A 10 47.86 -5.51 23.09
N PRO A 11 48.44 -5.03 21.98
CA PRO A 11 48.02 -3.76 21.41
C PRO A 11 46.51 -3.86 21.16
N GLN A 12 45.76 -2.95 21.77
CA GLN A 12 44.34 -2.79 21.48
C GLN A 12 44.24 -2.53 19.97
N PRO A 13 43.40 -3.28 19.24
CA PRO A 13 43.21 -3.02 17.82
C PRO A 13 42.79 -1.56 17.64
N LYS A 14 43.40 -0.88 16.66
CA LYS A 14 43.08 0.50 16.34
C LYS A 14 41.57 0.61 16.09
N PRO A 15 40.87 1.63 16.62
CA PRO A 15 39.47 1.86 16.28
C PRO A 15 39.32 1.94 14.75
N LYS A 16 38.33 1.23 14.22
CA LYS A 16 37.98 1.32 12.80
C LYS A 16 37.51 2.74 12.48
N THR A 17 37.78 3.15 11.26
CA THR A 17 37.26 4.40 10.67
C THR A 17 35.78 4.26 10.34
N VAL A 18 35.09 5.39 10.17
CA VAL A 18 33.68 5.40 9.75
C VAL A 18 33.50 4.69 8.40
N ASP A 19 34.46 4.83 7.48
CA ASP A 19 34.44 4.14 6.19
C ASP A 19 34.54 2.61 6.35
N GLU A 20 35.40 2.12 7.24
CA GLU A 20 35.50 0.68 7.53
C GLU A 20 34.23 0.13 8.23
N GLN A 21 33.54 0.96 9.00
CA GLN A 21 32.26 0.61 9.63
C GLN A 21 31.11 0.61 8.60
N HIS A 22 31.11 1.59 7.70
CA HIS A 22 30.21 1.68 6.55
C HIS A 22 30.34 0.46 5.64
N ASP A 23 31.57 0.07 5.28
CA ASP A 23 31.84 -1.11 4.47
C ASP A 23 31.24 -2.39 5.10
N ALA A 24 31.32 -2.54 6.43
CA ALA A 24 30.72 -3.66 7.13
C ALA A 24 29.18 -3.68 7.02
N VAL A 25 28.54 -2.52 7.14
CA VAL A 25 27.08 -2.38 6.99
C VAL A 25 26.65 -2.65 5.54
N VAL A 26 27.41 -2.14 4.55
CA VAL A 26 27.15 -2.37 3.12
C VAL A 26 27.36 -3.85 2.75
N GLU A 27 28.39 -4.50 3.30
CA GLU A 27 28.59 -5.93 3.13
C GLU A 27 27.40 -6.73 3.67
N HIS A 28 26.93 -6.38 4.88
CA HIS A 28 25.75 -7.00 5.46
C HIS A 28 24.50 -6.77 4.60
N PHE A 29 24.30 -5.55 4.11
CA PHE A 29 23.22 -5.21 3.19
C PHE A 29 23.26 -6.05 1.92
N ASN A 30 24.43 -6.26 1.32
CA ASN A 30 24.58 -7.05 0.09
C ASN A 30 24.33 -8.56 0.27
N GLN A 31 24.35 -9.05 1.52
CA GLN A 31 24.06 -10.44 1.87
C GLN A 31 22.58 -10.70 2.20
N ARG A 32 21.74 -9.65 2.24
CA ARG A 32 20.31 -9.77 2.53
C ARG A 32 19.58 -10.66 1.53
N THR A 33 18.37 -11.09 1.88
CA THR A 33 17.55 -11.83 0.92
C THR A 33 17.15 -10.91 -0.26
N PRO A 34 17.13 -11.40 -1.52
CA PRO A 34 16.83 -10.56 -2.68
C PRO A 34 15.46 -9.86 -2.66
N HIS A 35 14.60 -10.18 -1.69
CA HIS A 35 13.24 -9.66 -1.51
C HIS A 35 13.13 -8.59 -0.39
N GLU A 36 14.24 -8.23 0.26
CA GLU A 36 14.31 -7.13 1.24
C GLU A 36 14.97 -5.87 0.65
N ASP A 37 14.45 -4.67 0.92
CA ASP A 37 15.03 -3.39 0.46
C ASP A 37 15.95 -2.76 1.50
N PHE A 38 15.98 -3.35 2.68
CA PHE A 38 16.77 -2.94 3.82
C PHE A 38 17.37 -4.17 4.47
N VAL A 39 18.27 -3.93 5.41
CA VAL A 39 18.73 -4.94 6.35
C VAL A 39 18.59 -4.37 7.76
N HIS A 40 18.25 -5.22 8.72
CA HIS A 40 18.32 -4.85 10.13
C HIS A 40 19.77 -4.74 10.55
N LEU A 41 20.13 -3.66 11.22
CA LEU A 41 21.47 -3.53 11.77
C LEU A 41 21.59 -4.41 13.02
N ASN A 42 22.51 -5.37 12.98
CA ASN A 42 22.91 -6.11 14.18
C ASN A 42 23.63 -5.17 15.18
N LEU A 43 22.92 -4.65 16.17
CA LEU A 43 23.47 -3.71 17.15
C LEU A 43 24.41 -4.35 18.18
N ALA A 44 24.49 -5.69 18.25
CA ALA A 44 25.55 -6.38 18.99
C ALA A 44 26.90 -6.35 18.22
N ASN A 45 26.88 -6.07 16.92
CA ASN A 45 28.09 -5.81 16.14
C ASN A 45 28.50 -4.35 16.34
N GLN A 46 29.71 -4.14 16.89
CA GLN A 46 30.24 -2.80 17.16
C GLN A 46 30.29 -1.92 15.91
N ASP A 47 30.63 -2.47 14.74
CA ASP A 47 30.76 -1.69 13.52
C ASP A 47 29.41 -1.12 13.07
N HIS A 48 28.35 -1.92 13.18
CA HIS A 48 27.00 -1.49 12.83
C HIS A 48 26.49 -0.42 13.80
N TYR A 49 26.71 -0.61 15.11
CA TYR A 49 26.30 0.34 16.13
C TYR A 49 27.04 1.68 15.98
N GLU A 50 28.36 1.66 15.86
CA GLU A 50 29.15 2.89 15.72
C GLU A 50 28.82 3.63 14.43
N TYR A 51 28.57 2.91 13.34
CA TYR A 51 28.09 3.52 12.10
C TYR A 51 26.73 4.22 12.29
N ALA A 52 25.76 3.52 12.88
CA ALA A 52 24.43 4.09 13.14
C ALA A 52 24.50 5.29 14.09
N LYS A 53 25.34 5.20 15.13
CA LYS A 53 25.58 6.27 16.10
C LYS A 53 26.17 7.49 15.41
N HIS A 54 27.18 7.30 14.56
CA HIS A 54 27.80 8.38 13.79
C HIS A 54 26.76 9.07 12.90
N ARG A 55 25.92 8.32 12.18
CA ARG A 55 24.85 8.86 11.32
C ARG A 55 23.85 9.72 12.12
N LEU A 56 23.41 9.27 13.30
CA LEU A 56 22.55 10.07 14.17
C LEU A 56 23.23 11.33 14.69
N GLN A 57 24.51 11.24 15.09
CA GLN A 57 25.26 12.40 15.57
C GLN A 57 25.44 13.46 14.47
N GLU A 58 25.68 13.03 13.23
CA GLU A 58 25.71 13.94 12.07
C GLU A 58 24.36 14.64 11.87
N ALA A 59 23.25 13.91 11.98
CA ALA A 59 21.91 14.49 11.87
C ALA A 59 21.65 15.52 12.99
N VAL A 60 22.02 15.22 14.24
CA VAL A 60 21.92 16.15 15.39
C VAL A 60 22.72 17.42 15.14
N ALA A 61 23.98 17.28 14.70
CA ALA A 61 24.84 18.41 14.41
C ALA A 61 24.30 19.28 13.28
N GLY A 62 23.69 18.66 12.25
CA GLY A 62 23.03 19.37 11.15
C GLY A 62 21.79 20.17 11.58
N ALA A 63 20.96 19.60 12.46
CA ALA A 63 19.73 20.25 12.92
C ALA A 63 19.97 21.52 13.76
N GLN A 64 21.10 21.60 14.46
CA GLN A 64 21.46 22.78 15.28
C GLN A 64 21.88 24.00 14.45
N GLY A 65 22.13 23.85 13.14
CA GLY A 65 22.57 24.92 12.24
C GLY A 65 21.46 25.68 11.50
N ASP A 66 20.27 25.09 11.35
CA ASP A 66 19.14 25.65 10.58
C ASP A 66 18.12 26.34 11.51
N GLY A 67 18.39 27.60 11.86
CA GLY A 67 17.59 28.40 12.80
C GLY A 67 16.16 28.78 12.38
N GLN A 68 15.46 27.96 11.59
CA GLN A 68 14.11 28.24 11.06
C GLN A 68 13.08 27.11 11.19
N THR A 69 13.38 25.99 11.84
CA THR A 69 12.43 24.88 12.03
C THR A 69 12.28 24.59 13.54
N PRO A 70 11.09 24.24 14.09
CA PRO A 70 11.00 23.77 15.48
C PRO A 70 12.09 22.73 15.74
N ASN A 71 12.87 22.92 16.81
CA ASN A 71 14.05 22.12 17.14
C ASN A 71 13.78 20.63 16.91
N LYS A 72 14.31 20.08 15.81
CA LYS A 72 14.34 18.63 15.60
C LYS A 72 15.28 18.07 16.66
N ASP A 73 14.75 17.27 17.58
CA ASP A 73 15.50 16.75 18.72
C ASP A 73 15.74 15.25 18.51
N PHE A 74 16.70 14.95 17.64
CA PHE A 74 17.12 13.58 17.37
C PHE A 74 17.81 12.93 18.59
N ALA A 75 17.89 13.59 19.76
CA ALA A 75 18.39 12.98 20.99
C ALA A 75 17.57 11.75 21.38
N ARG A 76 16.26 11.72 21.08
CA ARG A 76 15.44 10.53 21.32
C ARG A 76 15.92 9.34 20.48
N ALA A 77 16.14 9.53 19.19
CA ALA A 77 16.67 8.49 18.29
C ALA A 77 18.02 7.95 18.79
N LEU A 78 18.89 8.85 19.25
CA LEU A 78 20.20 8.48 19.80
C LEU A 78 20.08 7.70 21.10
N GLN A 79 19.21 8.14 22.01
CA GLN A 79 18.94 7.44 23.26
C GLN A 79 18.37 6.04 22.99
N THR A 80 17.40 5.92 22.08
CA THR A 80 16.85 4.65 21.62
C THR A 80 17.98 3.74 21.11
N LEU A 81 18.85 4.22 20.23
CA LEU A 81 19.97 3.42 19.72
C LEU A 81 20.93 2.94 20.83
N GLU A 82 21.22 3.80 21.82
CA GLU A 82 22.11 3.45 22.94
C GLU A 82 21.51 2.38 23.85
N VAL A 83 20.21 2.45 24.11
CA VAL A 83 19.46 1.42 24.86
C VAL A 83 19.46 0.10 24.08
N ALA A 84 19.10 0.16 22.79
CA ALA A 84 19.09 -0.98 21.87
C ALA A 84 20.41 -1.75 21.86
N HIS A 85 21.52 -1.02 21.77
CA HIS A 85 22.85 -1.58 21.78
C HIS A 85 23.19 -2.23 23.13
N ALA A 86 22.85 -1.58 24.25
CA ALA A 86 23.11 -2.11 25.57
C ALA A 86 22.39 -3.45 25.79
N GLU A 87 21.12 -3.55 25.38
CA GLU A 87 20.33 -4.79 25.46
C GLU A 87 20.86 -5.88 24.52
N ALA A 88 21.25 -5.52 23.29
CA ALA A 88 21.80 -6.46 22.32
C ALA A 88 23.14 -7.07 22.80
N VAL A 89 23.96 -6.30 23.52
CA VAL A 89 25.25 -6.76 24.06
C VAL A 89 25.10 -7.51 25.38
N SER A 90 24.17 -7.11 26.26
CA SER A 90 23.94 -7.80 27.53
C SER A 90 23.36 -9.20 27.35
N GLY A 91 22.68 -9.44 26.22
CA GLY A 91 21.93 -10.66 25.99
C GLY A 91 20.70 -10.77 26.89
N ASP A 92 20.24 -9.63 27.44
CA ASP A 92 18.98 -9.55 28.17
C ASP A 92 17.85 -10.09 27.28
N PRO A 93 16.84 -10.75 27.85
CA PRO A 93 15.74 -11.29 27.08
C PRO A 93 15.05 -10.13 26.37
N GLN A 94 15.26 -10.05 25.05
CA GLN A 94 14.51 -9.17 24.17
C GLN A 94 13.01 -9.33 24.50
N PRO A 95 12.23 -8.23 24.51
CA PRO A 95 10.79 -8.34 24.64
C PRO A 95 10.27 -9.42 23.68
N LYS A 96 9.32 -10.23 24.14
CA LYS A 96 8.79 -11.33 23.31
C LYS A 96 8.42 -10.74 21.95
N PRO A 97 8.96 -11.27 20.83
CA PRO A 97 8.70 -10.72 19.51
C PRO A 97 7.21 -10.55 19.32
N THR A 98 6.75 -9.32 19.14
CA THR A 98 5.37 -9.07 18.73
C THR A 98 5.29 -9.12 17.20
N ASP A 99 4.08 -8.97 16.66
CA ASP A 99 3.88 -8.84 15.21
C ASP A 99 4.28 -7.43 14.69
N TRP A 100 4.85 -6.57 15.54
CA TRP A 100 5.29 -5.22 15.19
C TRP A 100 6.59 -5.25 14.36
N ASN A 101 6.57 -4.64 13.18
CA ASN A 101 7.74 -4.53 12.31
C ASN A 101 7.58 -3.32 11.37
N CYS A 102 8.70 -2.80 10.90
CA CYS A 102 8.79 -1.62 10.04
C CYS A 102 9.48 -1.96 8.73
N ASP A 103 8.94 -1.43 7.63
CA ASP A 103 9.61 -1.46 6.33
C ASP A 103 10.37 -0.15 6.11
N HIS A 104 11.54 -0.28 5.48
CA HIS A 104 12.40 0.82 5.11
C HIS A 104 12.84 0.69 3.65
N PHE A 105 12.52 1.68 2.81
CA PHE A 105 12.90 1.67 1.40
C PHE A 105 13.10 3.10 0.88
N ILE A 106 13.65 3.24 -0.32
CA ILE A 106 14.02 4.55 -0.89
C ILE A 106 13.23 4.77 -2.18
N HIS A 107 12.54 5.90 -2.26
CA HIS A 107 11.94 6.40 -3.48
C HIS A 107 12.91 7.30 -4.25
N VAL A 108 13.03 7.08 -5.56
CA VAL A 108 13.83 7.92 -6.45
C VAL A 108 12.99 8.35 -7.63
N ASN A 109 12.93 9.65 -7.85
CA ASN A 109 12.25 10.26 -8.98
C ASN A 109 13.13 11.26 -9.70
N ASP A 110 12.97 11.38 -11.01
CA ASP A 110 13.54 12.48 -11.77
C ASP A 110 12.59 13.68 -11.70
N SER A 111 13.09 14.86 -11.33
CA SER A 111 12.29 16.09 -11.26
C SER A 111 11.47 16.37 -12.53
N ARG A 112 11.92 15.92 -13.70
CA ARG A 112 11.23 16.10 -14.98
C ARG A 112 10.04 15.15 -15.17
N THR A 113 9.98 14.06 -14.41
CA THR A 113 8.88 13.09 -14.48
C THR A 113 7.83 13.31 -13.40
N VAL A 114 8.15 14.05 -12.33
CA VAL A 114 7.23 14.33 -11.21
C VAL A 114 6.23 15.45 -11.54
N ASP A 115 6.62 16.43 -12.36
CA ASP A 115 5.78 17.60 -12.70
C ASP A 115 4.90 17.41 -13.95
N GLY A 116 5.01 16.26 -14.63
CA GLY A 116 4.27 15.95 -15.86
C GLY A 116 2.74 15.89 -15.72
N GLY A 117 2.23 16.02 -14.49
CA GLY A 117 0.82 16.06 -14.21
C GLY A 117 0.21 17.43 -13.89
N ARG A 118 0.98 18.41 -13.42
CA ARG A 118 0.44 19.75 -13.08
C ARG A 118 0.82 20.86 -14.07
N GLY A 119 1.58 20.55 -15.12
CA GLY A 119 2.13 21.58 -16.01
C GLY A 119 1.79 21.52 -17.50
N ALA A 120 1.08 20.51 -18.02
CA ALA A 120 0.92 20.34 -19.48
C ALA A 120 -0.53 20.44 -20.03
N GLN A 121 -1.57 20.55 -19.19
CA GLN A 121 -2.96 20.58 -19.69
C GLN A 121 -3.92 21.61 -19.08
N ALA A 122 -3.47 22.58 -18.27
CA ALA A 122 -4.34 23.65 -17.79
C ALA A 122 -3.65 25.02 -17.86
N ASN A 123 -3.60 25.61 -19.05
CA ASN A 123 -3.69 27.06 -19.33
C ASN A 123 -3.24 27.37 -20.76
N LYS A 124 -4.01 26.92 -21.77
CA LYS A 124 -4.04 27.63 -23.06
C LYS A 124 -4.82 28.93 -22.84
N GLY A 125 -4.19 29.96 -22.27
CA GLY A 125 -4.89 31.22 -22.03
C GLY A 125 -4.08 32.39 -21.47
N VAL A 126 -2.89 32.18 -20.90
CA VAL A 126 -2.08 33.30 -20.39
C VAL A 126 -0.66 33.20 -20.93
N GLN A 127 -0.28 34.17 -21.77
CA GLN A 127 1.11 34.41 -22.15
C GLN A 127 1.89 34.88 -20.92
N GLN A 128 2.41 33.94 -20.13
CA GLN A 128 3.51 34.20 -19.22
C GLN A 128 4.79 33.66 -19.87
N GLN A 129 5.88 34.43 -19.76
CA GLN A 129 7.20 34.02 -20.23
C GLN A 129 7.53 32.61 -19.73
N PRO A 130 8.14 31.74 -20.56
CA PRO A 130 8.49 30.39 -20.13
C PRO A 130 9.40 30.50 -18.91
N PRO A 131 9.05 29.86 -17.77
CA PRO A 131 9.94 29.83 -16.63
C PRO A 131 11.26 29.20 -17.08
N GLN A 132 12.38 29.81 -16.67
CA GLN A 132 13.72 29.29 -16.92
C GLN A 132 13.76 27.85 -16.39
N GLU A 133 13.92 26.85 -17.28
CA GLU A 133 13.84 25.44 -16.91
C GLU A 133 14.86 25.15 -15.80
N ALA A 134 14.38 24.72 -14.64
CA ALA A 134 15.24 24.32 -13.54
C ALA A 134 16.14 23.17 -14.01
N PRO A 135 17.41 23.12 -13.57
CA PRO A 135 18.33 22.05 -13.99
C PRO A 135 17.76 20.68 -13.59
N PRO A 136 17.95 19.63 -14.43
CA PRO A 136 17.52 18.28 -14.11
C PRO A 136 18.10 17.82 -12.78
N ALA A 137 17.24 17.25 -11.93
CA ALA A 137 17.61 16.80 -10.60
C ALA A 137 16.93 15.48 -10.26
N LEU A 138 17.51 14.74 -9.32
CA LEU A 138 16.87 13.61 -8.66
C LEU A 138 16.23 14.08 -7.36
N ILE A 139 15.00 13.64 -7.11
CA ILE A 139 14.25 13.81 -5.87
C ILE A 139 14.26 12.44 -5.17
N ILE A 140 14.79 12.42 -3.96
CA ILE A 140 15.05 11.21 -3.20
C ILE A 140 14.34 11.33 -1.86
N SER A 141 13.56 10.30 -1.53
CA SER A 141 12.78 10.26 -0.29
C SER A 141 12.86 8.85 0.30
N PRO A 142 13.59 8.61 1.40
CA PRO A 142 13.38 7.40 2.17
C PRO A 142 11.96 7.33 2.70
N TYR A 143 11.45 6.12 2.80
CA TYR A 143 10.10 5.79 3.24
C TYR A 143 10.21 4.79 4.40
N ALA A 144 9.50 5.08 5.48
CA ALA A 144 9.35 4.21 6.63
C ALA A 144 7.87 3.90 6.86
N THR A 145 7.54 2.68 7.24
CA THR A 145 6.15 2.31 7.54
C THR A 145 6.10 1.14 8.51
N CYS A 146 5.50 1.36 9.69
CA CYS A 146 5.45 0.38 10.76
C CYS A 146 4.04 -0.19 10.94
N ALA A 147 3.93 -1.51 10.96
CA ALA A 147 2.66 -2.20 11.21
C ALA A 147 2.12 -1.86 12.61
N GLY A 148 0.90 -1.34 12.68
CA GLY A 148 0.30 -0.85 13.93
C GLY A 148 0.79 0.55 14.36
N GLY A 149 1.68 1.16 13.59
CA GLY A 149 2.29 2.45 13.88
C GLY A 149 3.49 2.38 14.81
N SER A 150 4.21 3.49 14.94
CA SER A 150 5.39 3.64 15.81
C SER A 150 5.23 4.90 16.66
N THR A 151 5.79 4.91 17.87
CA THR A 151 5.75 6.10 18.73
C THR A 151 6.76 7.15 18.28
N HIS A 152 7.87 6.70 17.69
CA HIS A 152 8.91 7.54 17.14
C HIS A 152 9.58 6.86 15.94
N VAL A 153 9.66 7.59 14.83
CA VAL A 153 10.38 7.16 13.63
C VAL A 153 11.35 8.26 13.24
N PHE A 154 12.60 7.90 13.03
CA PHE A 154 13.65 8.71 12.44
C PHE A 154 14.07 8.09 11.10
N THR A 155 14.26 8.92 10.09
CA THR A 155 14.95 8.52 8.86
C THR A 155 15.95 9.58 8.45
N ASP A 156 17.09 9.16 7.92
CA ASP A 156 18.00 10.04 7.21
C ASP A 156 18.18 9.61 5.75
N VAL A 157 18.86 10.44 4.98
CA VAL A 157 19.35 10.09 3.66
C VAL A 157 20.67 10.80 3.41
N THR A 158 21.66 10.05 2.96
CA THR A 158 22.90 10.58 2.39
C THR A 158 23.00 10.15 0.93
N VAL A 159 23.28 11.12 0.07
CA VAL A 159 23.36 10.90 -1.37
C VAL A 159 24.79 11.16 -1.83
N TYR A 160 25.39 10.19 -2.50
CA TYR A 160 26.74 10.25 -3.02
C TYR A 160 26.74 10.22 -4.54
N GLU A 161 27.67 10.95 -5.14
CA GLU A 161 28.14 10.69 -6.49
C GLU A 161 29.30 9.70 -6.43
N SER A 162 29.32 8.71 -7.31
CA SER A 162 30.39 7.73 -7.40
C SER A 162 30.79 7.43 -8.84
N ASP A 163 31.95 6.82 -9.02
CA ASP A 163 32.22 6.08 -10.26
C ASP A 163 31.39 4.79 -10.31
N LEU A 164 31.32 4.15 -11.47
CA LEU A 164 30.52 2.91 -11.61
C LEU A 164 30.99 1.78 -10.68
N ALA A 165 32.25 1.80 -10.23
CA ALA A 165 32.83 0.82 -9.31
C ALA A 165 32.54 1.11 -7.83
N GLY A 166 31.95 2.26 -7.49
CA GLY A 166 31.66 2.65 -6.10
C GLY A 166 32.84 3.26 -5.34
N LYS A 167 34.00 3.49 -5.96
CA LYS A 167 35.27 3.79 -5.24
C LYS A 167 35.52 5.27 -4.93
N LYS A 168 34.81 6.19 -5.58
CA LYS A 168 35.03 7.64 -5.46
C LYS A 168 33.77 8.35 -5.03
N LEU A 169 33.35 8.08 -3.80
CA LEU A 169 32.15 8.67 -3.21
C LEU A 169 32.39 10.14 -2.86
N ARG A 170 31.55 11.02 -3.39
CA ARG A 170 31.45 12.44 -3.03
C ARG A 170 30.04 12.71 -2.54
N VAL A 171 29.88 13.19 -1.31
CA VAL A 171 28.57 13.58 -0.78
C VAL A 171 28.00 14.72 -1.61
N LEU A 172 26.80 14.52 -2.14
CA LEU A 172 26.01 15.53 -2.85
C LEU A 172 25.08 16.27 -1.89
N ALA A 173 24.40 15.53 -1.02
CA ALA A 173 23.50 16.09 -0.03
C ALA A 173 23.21 15.11 1.11
N LYS A 174 22.76 15.65 2.24
CA LYS A 174 22.26 14.93 3.41
C LYS A 174 20.93 15.55 3.83
N SER A 175 20.02 14.75 4.36
CA SER A 175 18.78 15.22 5.00
C SER A 175 18.38 14.24 6.08
N ALA A 176 17.69 14.72 7.12
CA ALA A 176 17.16 13.89 8.19
C ALA A 176 15.87 14.49 8.75
N ASN A 177 14.96 13.63 9.15
CA ASN A 177 13.72 14.02 9.79
C ASN A 177 13.22 12.95 10.76
N GLU A 178 12.30 13.36 11.62
CA GLU A 178 11.64 12.45 12.57
C GLU A 178 10.15 12.79 12.70
N GLU A 179 9.37 11.78 13.07
CA GLU A 179 7.97 11.89 13.39
C GLU A 179 7.75 11.34 14.81
N HIS A 180 6.87 12.02 15.55
CA HIS A 180 6.41 11.58 16.86
C HIS A 180 4.90 11.37 16.78
N ASN A 181 4.47 10.13 17.05
CA ASN A 181 3.09 9.65 17.06
C ASN A 181 2.46 9.42 15.67
N ASP A 182 1.94 8.20 15.51
CA ASP A 182 1.32 7.57 14.33
C ASP A 182 2.29 6.63 13.62
N GLY A 183 3.39 7.09 13.01
CA GLY A 183 4.50 6.24 12.53
C GLY A 183 4.10 5.09 11.59
N LYS A 184 2.87 5.14 11.06
CA LYS A 184 2.31 4.14 10.14
C LYS A 184 2.90 4.31 8.76
N THR A 185 3.13 5.55 8.33
CA THR A 185 3.76 5.90 7.06
C THR A 185 4.51 7.21 7.23
N PHE A 186 5.77 7.26 6.81
CA PHE A 186 6.64 8.41 6.98
C PHE A 186 7.57 8.57 5.77
N ASP A 187 7.44 9.67 5.03
CA ASP A 187 8.23 10.01 3.83
C ASP A 187 8.65 11.48 3.75
N ASP A 188 8.54 12.21 4.86
CA ASP A 188 8.84 13.64 4.94
C ASP A 188 10.34 13.95 4.80
N THR A 189 11.20 12.95 4.94
CA THR A 189 12.63 13.12 4.64
C THR A 189 12.81 13.12 3.14
N THR A 190 13.09 14.29 2.57
CA THR A 190 13.33 14.43 1.13
C THR A 190 14.58 15.27 0.87
N VAL A 191 15.30 14.92 -0.20
CA VAL A 191 16.45 15.68 -0.70
C VAL A 191 16.43 15.77 -2.22
N LYS A 192 16.81 16.93 -2.76
CA LYS A 192 16.93 17.17 -4.21
C LYS A 192 18.40 17.36 -4.56
N VAL A 193 18.91 16.57 -5.51
CA VAL A 193 20.32 16.61 -5.93
C VAL A 193 20.47 16.76 -7.44
N THR A 194 21.54 17.44 -7.87
CA THR A 194 21.91 17.60 -9.30
C THR A 194 23.26 16.91 -9.53
N PRO A 195 23.29 15.57 -9.67
CA PRO A 195 24.51 14.81 -9.93
C PRO A 195 25.05 15.06 -11.35
N SER A 196 26.29 14.66 -11.60
CA SER A 196 26.85 14.58 -12.94
C SER A 196 26.05 13.64 -13.84
N MET A 197 25.86 14.05 -15.10
CA MET A 197 25.26 13.22 -16.17
C MET A 197 26.31 12.50 -17.02
N GLU A 198 27.56 12.44 -16.55
CA GLU A 198 28.63 11.71 -17.23
C GLU A 198 28.34 10.19 -17.31
N PRO A 199 28.61 9.52 -18.44
CA PRO A 199 28.28 8.10 -18.62
C PRO A 199 28.99 7.11 -17.68
N ASN A 200 30.04 7.55 -16.98
CA ASN A 200 30.82 6.73 -16.04
C ASN A 200 30.55 7.09 -14.57
N ARG A 201 29.46 7.81 -14.31
CA ARG A 201 29.03 8.20 -12.96
C ARG A 201 27.73 7.52 -12.59
N LYS A 202 27.59 7.25 -11.31
CA LYS A 202 26.35 6.82 -10.68
C LYS A 202 26.10 7.61 -9.40
N VAL A 203 24.88 7.53 -8.94
CA VAL A 203 24.44 8.06 -7.65
C VAL A 203 24.18 6.87 -6.73
N VAL A 204 24.80 6.90 -5.55
CA VAL A 204 24.53 5.94 -4.47
C VAL A 204 23.68 6.66 -3.43
N VAL A 205 22.55 6.09 -3.09
CA VAL A 205 21.63 6.64 -2.10
C VAL A 205 21.58 5.71 -0.92
N GLU A 206 21.81 6.24 0.28
CA GLU A 206 21.82 5.46 1.50
C GLU A 206 20.95 6.11 2.56
N SER A 207 20.14 5.30 3.21
CA SER A 207 19.25 5.73 4.29
C SER A 207 19.41 4.81 5.47
N MET A 208 19.27 5.38 6.66
CA MET A 208 19.10 4.68 7.92
C MET A 208 17.76 5.06 8.51
N MET A 209 17.08 4.08 9.11
CA MET A 209 15.86 4.27 9.89
C MET A 209 16.08 3.81 11.32
N VAL A 210 15.52 4.55 12.28
CA VAL A 210 15.35 4.14 13.67
C VAL A 210 13.88 4.29 14.00
N ALA A 211 13.21 3.20 14.37
CA ALA A 211 11.83 3.23 14.86
C ALA A 211 11.74 2.59 16.24
N HIS A 212 10.92 3.17 17.11
CA HIS A 212 10.69 2.68 18.46
C HIS A 212 9.20 2.62 18.77
N ASN A 213 8.80 1.68 19.63
CA ASN A 213 7.44 1.55 20.12
C ASN A 213 7.41 1.55 21.65
N ASP A 214 7.06 2.69 22.26
CA ASP A 214 7.05 2.84 23.73
C ASP A 214 6.09 1.85 24.41
N LYS A 215 5.09 1.31 23.69
CA LYS A 215 4.11 0.38 24.25
C LYS A 215 4.67 -1.03 24.42
N THR A 216 5.53 -1.46 23.50
CA THR A 216 6.11 -2.81 23.49
C THR A 216 7.57 -2.82 23.93
N GLY A 217 8.25 -1.68 23.89
CA GLY A 217 9.69 -1.55 24.08
C GLY A 217 10.50 -2.03 22.88
N GLU A 218 9.85 -2.33 21.75
CA GLU A 218 10.53 -2.85 20.56
C GLU A 218 11.18 -1.75 19.74
N GLU A 219 12.27 -2.11 19.09
CA GLU A 219 13.14 -1.22 18.34
C GLU A 219 13.50 -1.81 16.99
N HIS A 220 13.61 -0.94 16.00
CA HIS A 220 13.94 -1.31 14.64
C HIS A 220 14.95 -0.32 14.08
N VAL A 221 16.19 -0.80 13.90
CA VAL A 221 17.24 -0.04 13.24
C VAL A 221 17.57 -0.73 11.93
N SER A 222 17.43 -0.02 10.82
CA SER A 222 17.66 -0.59 9.50
C SER A 222 18.43 0.34 8.58
N PHE A 223 19.04 -0.27 7.56
CA PHE A 223 19.80 0.39 6.53
C PHE A 223 19.31 -0.04 5.15
N SER A 224 19.12 0.93 4.27
CA SER A 224 18.75 0.73 2.86
C SER A 224 19.72 1.48 1.96
N SER A 225 20.09 0.86 0.83
CA SER A 225 20.94 1.46 -0.18
C SER A 225 20.47 1.10 -1.58
N LEU A 226 20.55 2.05 -2.51
CA LEU A 226 20.31 1.80 -3.93
C LEU A 226 21.24 2.63 -4.82
N GLU A 227 21.30 2.24 -6.09
CA GLU A 227 22.07 2.94 -7.10
C GLU A 227 21.16 3.45 -8.21
N THR A 228 21.47 4.63 -8.76
CA THR A 228 20.76 5.20 -9.90
C THR A 228 21.69 6.12 -10.70
N SER A 229 21.21 6.74 -11.77
CA SER A 229 21.97 7.72 -12.56
C SER A 229 21.04 8.80 -13.11
N LEU A 230 21.57 10.00 -13.35
CA LEU A 230 20.87 11.06 -14.07
C LEU A 230 21.42 11.17 -15.49
N VAL A 231 20.55 11.27 -16.50
CA VAL A 231 20.94 11.42 -17.91
C VAL A 231 20.04 12.44 -18.62
N ALA A 232 20.39 12.82 -19.85
CA ALA A 232 19.75 13.91 -20.58
C ALA A 232 18.24 13.73 -20.80
N ALA A 233 17.74 12.52 -21.06
CA ALA A 233 16.32 12.18 -21.06
C ALA A 233 16.03 11.21 -19.91
N PRO A 234 15.08 11.51 -19.02
CA PRO A 234 14.88 10.76 -17.78
C PRO A 234 14.48 9.31 -18.05
N ALA A 235 14.83 8.42 -17.12
CA ALA A 235 14.12 7.15 -17.05
C ALA A 235 12.74 7.42 -16.46
N SER A 236 11.73 6.71 -16.95
CA SER A 236 10.37 6.89 -16.50
C SER A 236 9.62 5.57 -16.53
N PHE A 237 8.62 5.44 -15.68
CA PHE A 237 7.65 4.37 -15.76
C PHE A 237 6.24 4.95 -15.87
N THR A 238 5.50 4.53 -16.88
CA THR A 238 4.09 4.88 -17.05
C THR A 238 3.25 3.65 -16.76
N LEU A 239 2.43 3.72 -15.71
CA LEU A 239 1.49 2.68 -15.34
C LEU A 239 0.18 2.86 -16.13
N ASP A 240 -0.20 1.84 -16.90
CA ASP A 240 -1.47 1.80 -17.64
C ASP A 240 -2.57 1.10 -16.83
N HIS A 241 -2.21 0.05 -16.11
CA HIS A 241 -3.08 -0.69 -15.21
C HIS A 241 -2.34 -1.00 -13.90
N PRO A 242 -3.02 -0.94 -12.74
CA PRO A 242 -4.47 -0.76 -12.60
C PRO A 242 -4.99 0.68 -12.90
N ARG A 243 -6.22 0.78 -13.42
CA ARG A 243 -6.92 2.07 -13.69
C ARG A 243 -8.44 1.93 -13.53
N PHE A 244 -9.14 3.05 -13.35
CA PHE A 244 -10.61 3.05 -13.26
C PHE A 244 -11.27 2.49 -14.53
N ALA A 245 -12.36 1.76 -14.34
CA ALA A 245 -13.18 1.25 -15.43
C ALA A 245 -13.96 2.38 -16.14
N SER A 246 -14.34 3.42 -15.41
CA SER A 246 -15.09 4.57 -15.91
C SER A 246 -14.36 5.88 -15.60
N ASN A 247 -14.41 6.84 -16.53
CA ASN A 247 -13.91 8.21 -16.31
C ASN A 247 -14.94 9.10 -15.60
N GLU A 248 -16.08 8.55 -15.18
CA GLU A 248 -17.12 9.31 -14.49
C GLU A 248 -16.66 9.77 -13.11
N PRO A 249 -17.01 11.00 -12.67
CA PRO A 249 -16.70 11.48 -11.33
C PRO A 249 -17.32 10.54 -10.30
N ARG A 250 -16.48 9.94 -9.45
CA ARG A 250 -16.93 9.12 -8.33
C ARG A 250 -16.81 9.90 -7.04
N SER A 251 -17.76 9.68 -6.13
CA SER A 251 -17.68 10.20 -4.76
C SER A 251 -16.54 9.54 -3.98
N ASN A 252 -16.11 8.33 -4.37
CA ASN A 252 -14.91 7.66 -3.89
C ASN A 252 -13.78 7.75 -4.93
N ILE A 253 -12.64 8.33 -4.54
CA ILE A 253 -11.45 8.47 -5.40
C ILE A 253 -10.58 7.20 -5.45
N ASN A 254 -11.07 6.09 -4.91
CA ASN A 254 -10.31 4.84 -4.78
C ASN A 254 -10.70 3.86 -5.88
N LEU A 255 -9.70 3.20 -6.47
CA LEU A 255 -9.91 2.08 -7.37
C LEU A 255 -10.35 0.85 -6.58
N THR A 256 -11.43 0.21 -7.01
CA THR A 256 -11.98 -0.97 -6.32
C THR A 256 -11.66 -2.26 -7.07
N THR A 257 -10.86 -3.15 -6.49
CA THR A 257 -10.67 -4.52 -7.00
C THR A 257 -11.45 -5.52 -6.16
N CYS A 258 -12.42 -6.18 -6.79
CA CYS A 258 -13.27 -7.17 -6.15
C CYS A 258 -12.76 -8.58 -6.48
N GLN A 259 -11.80 -9.07 -5.71
CA GLN A 259 -11.20 -10.39 -6.00
C GLN A 259 -11.97 -11.54 -5.33
N LEU A 260 -12.77 -11.22 -4.31
CA LEU A 260 -13.63 -12.16 -3.60
C LEU A 260 -15.11 -11.99 -3.96
N ARG A 261 -15.44 -11.11 -4.91
CA ARG A 261 -16.81 -10.79 -5.29
C ARG A 261 -16.92 -10.21 -6.69
N GLY A 262 -18.13 -10.15 -7.24
CA GLY A 262 -18.49 -9.34 -8.42
C GLY A 262 -19.36 -8.15 -8.03
N GLY A 263 -19.64 -7.28 -9.00
CA GLY A 263 -20.53 -6.12 -8.86
C GLY A 263 -20.18 -4.99 -9.83
N ALA A 264 -21.14 -4.15 -10.23
CA ALA A 264 -20.88 -2.98 -11.08
C ALA A 264 -20.37 -1.75 -10.31
N ASP A 265 -20.06 -1.91 -9.03
CA ASP A 265 -19.25 -0.98 -8.26
C ASP A 265 -17.74 -1.27 -8.37
N CYS A 266 -17.35 -2.45 -8.85
CA CYS A 266 -15.97 -2.86 -9.03
C CYS A 266 -15.36 -2.31 -10.32
N ASP A 267 -14.10 -1.86 -10.26
CA ASP A 267 -13.29 -1.59 -11.45
C ASP A 267 -12.74 -2.89 -12.03
N TYR A 268 -12.29 -3.79 -11.16
CA TYR A 268 -11.82 -5.12 -11.54
C TYR A 268 -12.58 -6.19 -10.76
N ALA A 269 -12.80 -7.34 -11.39
CA ALA A 269 -13.19 -8.54 -10.67
C ALA A 269 -12.54 -9.80 -11.26
N MET A 270 -12.56 -10.87 -10.47
CA MET A 270 -12.15 -12.19 -10.96
C MET A 270 -13.07 -12.63 -12.09
N VAL A 271 -12.51 -13.29 -13.11
CA VAL A 271 -13.28 -13.72 -14.29
C VAL A 271 -12.93 -15.14 -14.74
N ALA A 272 -13.91 -15.80 -15.36
CA ALA A 272 -13.69 -16.98 -16.19
C ALA A 272 -13.71 -16.57 -17.65
N ASN A 273 -12.75 -17.06 -18.42
CA ASN A 273 -12.74 -16.91 -19.87
C ASN A 273 -13.44 -18.10 -20.52
N ALA A 274 -14.74 -17.95 -20.77
CA ALA A 274 -15.52 -18.92 -21.53
C ALA A 274 -15.64 -18.44 -22.98
N SER A 275 -14.81 -18.99 -23.87
CA SER A 275 -14.85 -18.72 -25.31
C SER A 275 -14.74 -17.22 -25.67
N GLY A 276 -13.90 -16.46 -24.95
CA GLY A 276 -13.68 -15.03 -25.17
C GLY A 276 -14.64 -14.11 -24.40
N THR A 277 -15.63 -14.67 -23.69
CA THR A 277 -16.48 -13.90 -22.76
C THR A 277 -15.93 -14.00 -21.35
N LEU A 278 -15.62 -12.84 -20.75
CA LEU A 278 -15.10 -12.73 -19.39
C LEU A 278 -16.25 -12.51 -18.42
N ALA A 279 -16.76 -13.60 -17.86
CA ALA A 279 -17.85 -13.56 -16.89
C ALA A 279 -17.32 -13.27 -15.47
N PRO A 280 -17.95 -12.35 -14.72
CA PRO A 280 -17.54 -12.00 -13.35
C PRO A 280 -17.69 -13.18 -12.40
N PHE A 281 -16.82 -13.21 -11.42
CA PHE A 281 -16.91 -14.02 -10.21
C PHE A 281 -17.38 -15.47 -10.46
N PRO A 282 -16.63 -16.21 -11.30
CA PRO A 282 -16.96 -17.60 -11.60
C PRO A 282 -16.67 -18.51 -10.40
N THR A 283 -17.14 -19.76 -10.49
CA THR A 283 -16.71 -20.82 -9.57
C THR A 283 -15.22 -21.17 -9.71
N GLN A 284 -14.67 -21.06 -10.92
CA GLN A 284 -13.26 -21.23 -11.22
C GLN A 284 -12.73 -20.00 -11.97
N SER A 285 -11.89 -19.23 -11.30
CA SER A 285 -11.32 -18.01 -11.87
C SER A 285 -10.10 -18.31 -12.72
N THR A 286 -10.03 -17.67 -13.89
CA THR A 286 -8.91 -17.78 -14.85
C THR A 286 -8.01 -16.55 -14.86
N GLY A 287 -8.45 -15.47 -14.19
CA GLY A 287 -7.68 -14.24 -14.06
C GLY A 287 -8.54 -13.09 -13.55
N LEU A 288 -8.01 -11.88 -13.65
CA LEU A 288 -8.67 -10.64 -13.25
C LEU A 288 -8.88 -9.76 -14.49
N ALA A 289 -10.04 -9.12 -14.63
CA ALA A 289 -10.29 -8.21 -15.74
C ALA A 289 -10.90 -6.90 -15.29
N LEU A 290 -10.56 -5.82 -16.01
CA LEU A 290 -11.25 -4.55 -15.89
C LEU A 290 -12.69 -4.70 -16.35
N ARG A 291 -13.64 -4.03 -15.69
CA ARG A 291 -15.04 -3.99 -16.08
C ARG A 291 -15.25 -3.15 -17.35
N LYS A 292 -16.10 -3.61 -18.27
CA LYS A 292 -16.69 -2.76 -19.32
C LYS A 292 -17.79 -1.86 -18.78
N THR A 293 -17.87 -0.61 -19.21
CA THR A 293 -18.82 0.41 -18.71
C THR A 293 -20.31 0.17 -19.05
N GLY A 294 -20.69 -0.99 -19.59
CA GLY A 294 -22.07 -1.35 -19.92
C GLY A 294 -22.73 -2.32 -18.94
N SER A 295 -24.05 -2.44 -19.02
CA SER A 295 -24.83 -3.48 -18.33
C SER A 295 -25.24 -4.58 -19.33
N PRO A 296 -25.13 -5.87 -18.98
CA PRO A 296 -24.63 -6.42 -17.72
C PRO A 296 -23.10 -6.31 -17.58
N TRP A 297 -22.59 -6.42 -16.35
CA TRP A 297 -21.15 -6.45 -16.08
C TRP A 297 -20.48 -7.56 -16.90
N THR A 298 -19.45 -7.21 -17.67
CA THR A 298 -18.54 -8.14 -18.35
C THR A 298 -17.10 -7.61 -18.25
N GLY A 299 -16.13 -8.52 -18.23
CA GLY A 299 -14.72 -8.15 -18.28
C GLY A 299 -14.31 -7.64 -19.67
N ASP A 300 -13.35 -6.71 -19.69
CA ASP A 300 -12.71 -6.20 -20.90
C ASP A 300 -11.57 -7.14 -21.35
N PRO A 301 -11.69 -7.80 -22.52
CA PRO A 301 -10.61 -8.64 -23.04
C PRO A 301 -9.30 -7.91 -23.28
N ALA A 302 -9.33 -6.60 -23.54
CA ALA A 302 -8.12 -5.79 -23.73
C ALA A 302 -7.39 -5.50 -22.40
N ALA A 303 -8.10 -5.64 -21.27
CA ALA A 303 -7.59 -5.41 -19.92
C ALA A 303 -7.82 -6.64 -19.03
N TYR A 304 -7.56 -7.82 -19.61
CA TYR A 304 -7.61 -9.12 -18.95
C TYR A 304 -6.21 -9.60 -18.58
N PHE A 305 -6.06 -10.02 -17.32
CA PHE A 305 -4.81 -10.44 -16.72
C PHE A 305 -4.98 -11.89 -16.27
N PRO A 306 -4.53 -12.88 -17.06
CA PRO A 306 -4.66 -14.29 -16.70
C PRO A 306 -3.74 -14.63 -15.53
N PHE A 307 -4.10 -15.66 -14.77
CA PHE A 307 -3.15 -16.32 -13.88
C PHE A 307 -1.98 -16.90 -14.67
N GLN A 308 -0.81 -16.98 -14.03
CA GLN A 308 0.33 -17.62 -14.66
C GLN A 308 0.05 -19.11 -14.86
N ALA A 309 0.63 -19.68 -15.92
CA ALA A 309 0.51 -21.11 -16.18
C ALA A 309 0.94 -21.92 -14.95
N GLY A 310 0.10 -22.87 -14.53
CA GLY A 310 0.34 -23.70 -13.34
C GLY A 310 -0.08 -23.05 -12.01
N THR A 311 -0.58 -21.82 -12.01
CA THR A 311 -1.13 -21.17 -10.81
C THR A 311 -2.66 -21.14 -10.87
N THR A 312 -3.30 -21.35 -9.72
CA THR A 312 -4.76 -21.25 -9.56
C THR A 312 -5.09 -20.06 -8.67
N PHE A 313 -6.33 -19.58 -8.75
CA PHE A 313 -6.81 -18.60 -7.79
C PHE A 313 -6.74 -19.15 -6.36
N ASP A 314 -6.06 -18.40 -5.52
CA ASP A 314 -6.02 -18.57 -4.07
C ASP A 314 -6.67 -17.33 -3.45
N ASN A 315 -7.73 -17.55 -2.66
CA ASN A 315 -8.51 -16.47 -2.05
C ASN A 315 -7.80 -15.78 -0.89
N THR A 316 -6.64 -16.30 -0.45
CA THR A 316 -5.77 -15.65 0.53
C THR A 316 -4.82 -14.66 -0.12
N ASN A 317 -4.58 -14.78 -1.43
CA ASN A 317 -3.61 -13.99 -2.18
C ASN A 317 -4.20 -12.72 -2.81
N ILE A 318 -3.42 -11.65 -2.83
CA ILE A 318 -3.77 -10.34 -3.39
C ILE A 318 -3.16 -10.23 -4.79
N TYR A 319 -4.00 -10.09 -5.81
CA TYR A 319 -3.58 -10.02 -7.21
C TYR A 319 -3.76 -8.63 -7.80
N ILE A 320 -2.68 -8.01 -8.27
CA ILE A 320 -2.70 -6.68 -8.87
C ILE A 320 -2.50 -6.78 -10.39
N PRO A 321 -3.47 -6.33 -11.21
CA PRO A 321 -3.35 -6.33 -12.65
C PRO A 321 -2.37 -5.22 -13.04
N THR A 322 -1.14 -5.60 -13.38
CA THR A 322 -0.05 -4.64 -13.60
C THR A 322 0.27 -4.58 -15.08
N GLN A 323 0.06 -3.41 -15.67
CA GLN A 323 0.51 -3.10 -17.02
C GLN A 323 1.16 -1.73 -17.05
N GLY A 324 2.29 -1.61 -17.73
CA GLY A 324 2.92 -0.31 -17.92
C GLY A 324 4.19 -0.41 -18.75
N THR A 325 4.73 0.76 -19.08
CA THR A 325 5.92 0.90 -19.92
C THR A 325 7.04 1.56 -19.14
N PHE A 326 8.18 0.88 -19.06
CA PHE A 326 9.43 1.44 -18.58
C PHE A 326 10.23 1.99 -19.78
N ASP A 327 10.66 3.24 -19.70
CA ASP A 327 11.62 3.86 -20.61
C ASP A 327 12.93 4.10 -19.83
N ALA A 328 14.04 3.51 -20.29
CA ALA A 328 15.35 3.71 -19.66
C ALA A 328 15.93 5.11 -19.90
N GLY A 329 15.33 5.89 -20.79
CA GLY A 329 15.75 7.24 -21.16
C GLY A 329 16.85 7.26 -22.22
N ALA A 330 17.54 8.38 -22.31
CA ALA A 330 18.61 8.59 -23.28
C ALA A 330 19.66 9.57 -22.76
N THR A 331 20.87 9.41 -23.26
CA THR A 331 21.90 10.47 -23.18
C THR A 331 21.66 11.51 -24.29
N ALA A 332 22.47 12.56 -24.34
CA ALA A 332 22.38 13.56 -25.41
C ALA A 332 22.66 12.98 -26.81
N THR A 333 23.34 11.83 -26.90
CA THR A 333 23.84 11.28 -28.16
C THR A 333 23.37 9.85 -28.46
N ALA A 334 22.77 9.15 -27.49
CA ALA A 334 22.34 7.76 -27.66
C ALA A 334 21.21 7.38 -26.71
N ASP A 335 20.30 6.54 -27.20
CA ASP A 335 19.30 5.84 -26.38
C ASP A 335 19.97 4.91 -25.37
N CYS A 336 19.36 4.80 -24.19
CA CYS A 336 19.76 3.82 -23.18
C CYS A 336 19.01 2.52 -23.40
N VAL A 337 19.71 1.46 -23.81
CA VAL A 337 19.14 0.13 -24.04
C VAL A 337 19.22 -0.69 -22.76
N ILE A 338 18.07 -1.15 -22.28
CA ILE A 338 17.94 -2.01 -21.10
C ILE A 338 18.68 -3.32 -21.38
N GLN A 339 19.71 -3.63 -20.59
CA GLN A 339 20.47 -4.88 -20.71
C GLN A 339 19.97 -5.93 -19.74
N ALA A 340 19.62 -5.52 -18.53
CA ALA A 340 19.13 -6.40 -17.49
C ALA A 340 18.18 -5.66 -16.56
N MET A 341 17.16 -6.36 -16.09
CA MET A 341 16.49 -6.01 -14.83
C MET A 341 17.27 -6.68 -13.69
N GLN A 342 17.56 -5.94 -12.63
CA GLN A 342 18.33 -6.49 -11.51
C GLN A 342 17.53 -7.57 -10.77
N LYS A 343 18.17 -8.71 -10.51
CA LYS A 343 17.59 -9.84 -9.77
C LYS A 343 18.20 -10.05 -8.37
N ALA A 344 19.31 -9.38 -8.08
CA ALA A 344 20.00 -9.40 -6.80
C ALA A 344 21.01 -8.24 -6.73
N PRO A 345 21.32 -7.71 -5.54
CA PRO A 345 20.60 -7.96 -4.28
C PRO A 345 19.27 -7.18 -4.20
N MET A 346 19.00 -6.27 -5.14
CA MET A 346 17.71 -5.61 -5.35
C MET A 346 16.96 -6.25 -6.51
N THR A 347 15.65 -6.39 -6.35
CA THR A 347 14.72 -6.88 -7.37
C THR A 347 13.67 -5.81 -7.63
N THR A 348 13.13 -5.77 -8.86
CA THR A 348 11.97 -4.92 -9.13
C THR A 348 10.81 -5.39 -8.25
N ARG A 349 10.10 -4.45 -7.60
CA ARG A 349 9.03 -4.79 -6.65
C ARG A 349 7.82 -3.90 -6.82
N LEU A 350 6.66 -4.52 -6.68
CA LEU A 350 5.36 -3.88 -6.54
C LEU A 350 4.91 -4.01 -5.09
N ARG A 351 4.45 -2.91 -4.51
CA ARG A 351 4.04 -2.81 -3.12
C ARG A 351 2.69 -2.15 -2.97
N LEU A 352 1.94 -2.63 -1.98
CA LEU A 352 0.80 -1.96 -1.39
C LEU A 352 1.24 -1.41 -0.03
N ILE A 353 1.34 -0.10 0.09
CA ILE A 353 1.63 0.59 1.35
C ILE A 353 0.31 0.83 2.07
N LYS A 354 0.18 0.27 3.27
CA LYS A 354 -1.03 0.35 4.09
C LYS A 354 -1.04 1.67 4.86
N THR A 355 -1.92 2.60 4.49
CA THR A 355 -1.92 3.95 5.10
C THR A 355 -2.59 3.97 6.46
N ASP A 356 -3.59 3.10 6.69
CA ASP A 356 -4.40 3.13 7.90
C ASP A 356 -3.83 2.24 9.01
N THR A 357 -3.24 1.09 8.64
CA THR A 357 -2.63 0.15 9.60
C THR A 357 -1.10 0.14 9.57
N GLY A 358 -0.44 0.76 8.59
CA GLY A 358 1.01 0.74 8.44
C GLY A 358 1.59 -0.62 8.01
N GLY A 359 2.83 -0.62 7.52
CA GLY A 359 3.50 -1.75 6.86
C GLY A 359 3.16 -1.88 5.37
N THR A 360 3.84 -2.78 4.66
CA THR A 360 3.57 -3.02 3.23
C THR A 360 3.28 -4.49 2.91
N CYS A 361 2.64 -4.69 1.75
CA CYS A 361 2.53 -5.99 1.10
C CYS A 361 3.23 -5.93 -0.25
N THR A 362 4.15 -6.87 -0.49
CA THR A 362 5.01 -6.90 -1.68
C THR A 362 4.84 -8.18 -2.49
N THR A 363 5.44 -8.19 -3.67
CA THR A 363 5.53 -9.33 -4.58
C THR A 363 6.13 -10.58 -3.93
N LEU A 364 5.43 -11.73 -3.97
CA LEU A 364 5.94 -13.06 -3.55
C LEU A 364 7.09 -13.60 -4.38
N ALA A 365 7.28 -13.07 -5.58
CA ALA A 365 8.31 -13.50 -6.51
C ALA A 365 8.88 -12.28 -7.23
N ASP A 366 10.12 -12.43 -7.70
CA ASP A 366 10.75 -11.42 -8.54
C ASP A 366 9.90 -11.16 -9.80
N VAL A 367 9.56 -9.88 -10.03
CA VAL A 367 8.83 -9.44 -11.23
C VAL A 367 9.76 -8.98 -12.34
N SER A 368 11.08 -8.96 -12.11
CA SER A 368 12.09 -8.52 -13.08
C SER A 368 12.05 -9.33 -14.38
N ASP A 369 11.71 -10.61 -14.32
CA ASP A 369 11.53 -11.49 -15.49
C ASP A 369 10.30 -11.16 -16.34
N ALA A 370 9.39 -10.31 -15.85
CA ALA A 370 8.23 -9.87 -16.63
C ALA A 370 8.58 -8.75 -17.63
N PHE A 371 9.80 -8.22 -17.59
CA PHE A 371 10.25 -7.14 -18.47
C PHE A 371 11.27 -7.68 -19.50
N PRO A 372 10.90 -7.71 -20.79
CA PRO A 372 11.86 -7.96 -21.86
C PRO A 372 13.02 -6.95 -21.83
N VAL A 373 14.21 -7.40 -22.21
CA VAL A 373 15.42 -6.56 -22.32
C VAL A 373 15.85 -6.44 -23.78
N GLY A 374 16.82 -5.57 -24.08
CA GLY A 374 17.39 -5.36 -25.42
C GLY A 374 16.78 -4.18 -26.19
N ALA A 375 15.90 -3.40 -25.56
CA ALA A 375 15.32 -2.19 -26.13
C ALA A 375 15.41 -1.02 -25.13
N ARG A 376 15.19 0.21 -25.60
CA ARG A 376 15.09 1.39 -24.74
C ARG A 376 13.86 1.34 -23.85
N THR A 377 12.74 0.93 -24.43
CA THR A 377 11.47 0.76 -23.73
C THR A 377 11.13 -0.71 -23.57
N THR A 378 10.45 -1.04 -22.49
CA THR A 378 9.94 -2.39 -22.23
C THR A 378 8.61 -2.31 -21.49
N THR A 379 7.75 -3.29 -21.73
CA THR A 379 6.40 -3.32 -21.17
C THR A 379 6.22 -4.53 -20.28
N ILE A 380 5.57 -4.33 -19.14
CA ILE A 380 5.02 -5.40 -18.32
C ILE A 380 3.52 -5.52 -18.59
N GLN A 381 3.01 -6.75 -18.64
CA GLN A 381 1.59 -7.05 -18.52
C GLN A 381 1.43 -8.37 -17.77
N ARG A 382 1.18 -8.29 -16.46
CA ARG A 382 1.14 -9.48 -15.58
C ARG A 382 0.15 -9.28 -14.44
N LEU A 383 -0.52 -10.37 -14.06
CA LEU A 383 -1.21 -10.43 -12.78
C LEU A 383 -0.17 -10.69 -11.69
N VAL A 384 0.16 -9.66 -10.91
CA VAL A 384 1.22 -9.69 -9.91
C VAL A 384 0.63 -10.09 -8.55
N ASN A 385 1.17 -11.12 -7.92
CA ASN A 385 0.76 -11.52 -6.58
C ASN A 385 1.59 -10.76 -5.53
N VAL A 386 0.93 -9.90 -4.75
CA VAL A 386 1.54 -9.03 -3.74
C VAL A 386 1.25 -9.48 -2.30
N SER A 387 1.04 -10.77 -2.09
CA SER A 387 0.76 -11.32 -0.75
C SER A 387 1.97 -11.62 0.12
N GLN A 388 3.16 -11.24 -0.31
CA GLN A 388 4.32 -11.35 0.56
C GLN A 388 4.28 -10.22 1.58
N ASN A 389 4.35 -10.59 2.85
CA ASN A 389 4.63 -9.61 3.88
C ASN A 389 6.13 -9.30 3.88
N THR A 390 6.49 -8.02 3.79
CA THR A 390 7.90 -7.55 3.76
C THR A 390 8.54 -7.48 5.12
N THR A 391 7.76 -7.60 6.20
CA THR A 391 8.30 -7.72 7.55
C THR A 391 9.30 -8.87 7.54
N ALA A 392 10.59 -8.58 7.75
CA ALA A 392 11.70 -9.53 7.72
C ALA A 392 11.50 -10.77 8.62
N SER A 393 10.46 -10.76 9.46
CA SER A 393 10.02 -11.83 10.35
C SER A 393 8.98 -12.82 9.77
N GLY A 394 8.55 -12.68 8.50
CA GLY A 394 7.71 -13.70 7.85
C GLY A 394 6.27 -13.84 8.38
N GLY A 395 5.71 -12.80 9.02
CA GLY A 395 4.35 -12.84 9.54
C GLY A 395 3.26 -12.93 8.45
N THR A 396 2.13 -13.56 8.76
CA THR A 396 0.94 -13.77 7.89
C THR A 396 0.14 -12.48 7.60
N GLY A 397 0.79 -11.32 7.52
CA GLY A 397 0.17 -9.99 7.50
C GLY A 397 -0.50 -9.59 6.18
N CYS A 398 -0.09 -10.19 5.07
CA CYS A 398 -0.47 -9.77 3.72
C CYS A 398 -1.40 -10.75 3.01
N THR A 399 -2.56 -11.00 3.62
CA THR A 399 -3.63 -11.76 2.98
C THR A 399 -4.74 -10.83 2.51
N MET A 400 -5.51 -11.27 1.52
CA MET A 400 -6.74 -10.59 1.11
C MET A 400 -7.64 -10.29 2.30
N GLU A 401 -7.81 -11.23 3.23
CA GLU A 401 -8.64 -11.05 4.42
C GLU A 401 -8.20 -9.87 5.31
N LYS A 402 -6.89 -9.60 5.40
CA LYS A 402 -6.34 -8.54 6.25
C LYS A 402 -6.37 -7.16 5.60
N ILE A 403 -6.25 -7.08 4.28
CA ILE A 403 -6.30 -5.81 3.51
C ILE A 403 -7.72 -5.49 3.01
N VAL A 404 -8.69 -6.38 3.21
CA VAL A 404 -10.09 -6.10 2.87
C VAL A 404 -10.57 -4.83 3.60
N ASN A 405 -11.13 -3.91 2.82
CA ASN A 405 -11.61 -2.59 3.21
C ASN A 405 -10.54 -1.56 3.62
N GLU A 406 -9.25 -1.85 3.43
CA GLU A 406 -8.17 -0.90 3.71
C GLU A 406 -7.77 -0.10 2.47
N ALA A 407 -7.53 1.19 2.63
CA ALA A 407 -6.93 2.01 1.57
C ALA A 407 -5.42 1.77 1.52
N VAL A 408 -4.90 1.49 0.33
CA VAL A 408 -3.45 1.32 0.13
C VAL A 408 -2.91 2.15 -1.02
N VAL A 409 -1.67 2.61 -0.89
CA VAL A 409 -0.92 3.28 -1.95
C VAL A 409 -0.13 2.23 -2.73
N LEU A 410 -0.29 2.21 -4.05
CA LEU A 410 0.50 1.35 -4.92
C LEU A 410 1.85 2.02 -5.20
N SER A 411 2.94 1.34 -4.86
CA SER A 411 4.31 1.77 -5.18
C SER A 411 5.02 0.69 -5.99
N MET A 412 5.78 1.08 -7.00
CA MET A 412 6.63 0.16 -7.75
C MET A 412 8.01 0.76 -7.93
N THR A 413 9.05 0.04 -7.50
CA THR A 413 10.45 0.44 -7.77
C THR A 413 11.06 -0.52 -8.77
N LEU A 414 11.54 0.04 -9.88
CA LEU A 414 12.24 -0.68 -10.95
C LEU A 414 13.73 -0.51 -10.79
N TYR A 415 14.47 -1.60 -10.92
CA TYR A 415 15.92 -1.60 -10.93
C TYR A 415 16.42 -2.21 -12.23
N ALA A 416 17.03 -1.40 -13.08
CA ALA A 416 17.56 -1.83 -14.37
C ALA A 416 19.02 -1.40 -14.55
N GLN A 417 19.71 -2.14 -15.42
CA GLN A 417 21.02 -1.79 -15.94
C GLN A 417 20.86 -1.50 -17.43
N ALA A 418 21.27 -0.31 -17.86
CA ALA A 418 21.12 0.12 -19.25
C ALA A 418 22.44 0.59 -19.83
N ILE A 419 22.69 0.31 -21.11
CA ILE A 419 23.83 0.84 -21.86
C ILE A 419 23.35 1.99 -22.72
N CYS A 420 23.92 3.17 -22.53
CA CYS A 420 23.64 4.33 -23.36
C CYS A 420 24.80 4.54 -24.35
N GLY A 421 24.61 4.10 -25.61
CA GLY A 421 25.67 4.09 -26.64
C GLY A 421 26.60 2.88 -26.54
N THR A 422 27.92 3.10 -26.46
CA THR A 422 28.94 2.02 -26.44
C THR A 422 29.64 1.88 -25.07
N GLY A 423 29.08 2.50 -24.03
CA GLY A 423 29.67 2.54 -22.69
C GLY A 423 29.37 1.30 -21.84
N ALA A 424 29.83 1.34 -20.59
CA ALA A 424 29.42 0.38 -19.57
C ALA A 424 27.92 0.55 -19.22
N ALA A 425 27.31 -0.51 -18.70
CA ALA A 425 25.96 -0.40 -18.18
C ALA A 425 25.92 0.51 -16.95
N ILE A 426 24.89 1.35 -16.87
CA ILE A 426 24.63 2.26 -15.75
C ILE A 426 23.31 1.88 -15.06
N PRO A 427 23.21 2.07 -13.73
CA PRO A 427 21.99 1.80 -12.99
C PRO A 427 20.90 2.82 -13.36
N ARG A 428 19.70 2.31 -13.60
CA ARG A 428 18.47 3.06 -13.84
C ARG A 428 17.46 2.61 -12.78
N THR A 429 17.16 3.51 -11.84
CA THR A 429 16.16 3.26 -10.81
C THR A 429 15.06 4.30 -10.90
N VAL A 430 13.83 3.83 -10.95
CA VAL A 430 12.63 4.67 -10.99
C VAL A 430 11.64 4.12 -9.99
N THR A 431 11.12 4.98 -9.14
CA THR A 431 9.96 4.67 -8.31
C THR A 431 8.72 5.30 -8.93
N PHE A 432 7.68 4.50 -9.12
CA PHE A 432 6.34 4.99 -9.37
C PHE A 432 5.54 4.91 -8.07
N THR A 433 4.81 5.97 -7.73
CA THR A 433 3.78 5.91 -6.70
C THR A 433 2.44 6.35 -7.29
N SER A 434 1.39 5.71 -6.82
CA SER A 434 0.02 5.98 -7.23
C SER A 434 -0.50 7.35 -6.76
N THR A 435 0.18 7.96 -5.78
CA THR A 435 -0.05 9.33 -5.30
C THR A 435 0.46 10.41 -6.26
N ALA A 436 1.37 10.07 -7.18
CA ALA A 436 1.95 11.02 -8.13
C ALA A 436 1.01 11.39 -9.30
N LEU A 437 -0.21 10.84 -9.34
CA LEU A 437 -1.16 11.11 -10.42
C LEU A 437 -1.87 12.46 -10.23
N PRO A 438 -1.84 13.36 -11.23
CA PRO A 438 -2.35 14.74 -11.12
C PRO A 438 -3.86 14.90 -11.00
N THR A 439 -4.62 13.88 -11.39
CA THR A 439 -6.09 13.97 -11.47
C THR A 439 -6.83 13.01 -10.53
N ASN A 440 -6.13 12.26 -9.67
CA ASN A 440 -6.61 11.63 -8.42
C ASN A 440 -5.55 10.65 -7.91
N PRO A 441 -5.28 10.58 -6.59
CA PRO A 441 -4.38 9.58 -6.03
C PRO A 441 -5.01 8.19 -6.21
N PHE A 442 -4.24 7.27 -6.76
CA PHE A 442 -4.69 5.89 -6.94
C PHE A 442 -4.56 5.17 -5.60
N ASN A 443 -5.71 4.87 -4.97
CA ASN A 443 -5.81 4.06 -3.78
C ASN A 443 -6.50 2.77 -4.15
N LEU A 444 -5.84 1.64 -3.93
CA LEU A 444 -6.49 0.34 -4.11
C LEU A 444 -7.34 0.07 -2.86
N ASN A 445 -8.62 -0.19 -3.04
CA ASN A 445 -9.50 -0.65 -1.96
C ASN A 445 -10.11 -2.00 -2.33
N VAL A 446 -10.02 -2.94 -1.39
CA VAL A 446 -10.49 -4.32 -1.54
C VAL A 446 -11.75 -4.48 -0.71
N LEU A 447 -12.88 -3.91 -1.12
CA LEU A 447 -14.07 -3.90 -0.25
C LEU A 447 -14.88 -5.21 -0.32
N ASN A 448 -15.18 -5.82 0.84
CA ASN A 448 -16.24 -6.82 1.01
C ASN A 448 -17.11 -6.49 2.23
N SER A 449 -18.42 -6.32 2.02
CA SER A 449 -19.42 -6.59 3.07
C SER A 449 -20.81 -6.81 2.45
N CYS A 450 -21.52 -7.81 2.95
CA CYS A 450 -22.70 -8.45 2.37
C CYS A 450 -23.53 -9.21 3.44
N MET A 451 -24.58 -9.92 3.00
CA MET A 451 -25.47 -10.80 3.77
C MET A 451 -25.56 -12.20 3.13
N ALA A 452 -25.85 -13.24 3.91
CA ALA A 452 -25.84 -14.64 3.44
C ALA A 452 -26.82 -14.93 2.28
N GLU A 453 -26.44 -15.84 1.39
CA GLU A 453 -27.37 -16.47 0.44
C GLU A 453 -28.58 -17.06 1.15
N GLY A 454 -29.76 -16.90 0.55
CA GLY A 454 -31.04 -17.32 1.12
C GLY A 454 -31.71 -16.27 2.01
N THR A 455 -31.01 -15.21 2.44
CA THR A 455 -31.62 -14.15 3.25
C THR A 455 -32.80 -13.53 2.52
N ARG A 456 -33.92 -13.42 3.25
CA ARG A 456 -35.22 -13.02 2.74
C ARG A 456 -35.34 -11.51 2.71
N ILE A 457 -35.39 -10.94 1.51
CA ILE A 457 -35.64 -9.51 1.30
C ILE A 457 -37.14 -9.26 1.20
N THR A 458 -37.63 -8.28 1.98
CA THR A 458 -39.03 -7.82 1.85
C THR A 458 -39.18 -6.94 0.61
N MET A 459 -39.98 -7.43 -0.34
CA MET A 459 -40.33 -6.76 -1.58
C MET A 459 -41.37 -5.66 -1.33
N ALA A 460 -41.58 -4.78 -2.32
CA ALA A 460 -42.52 -3.68 -2.24
C ALA A 460 -43.99 -4.10 -1.97
N ASP A 461 -44.38 -5.28 -2.46
CA ASP A 461 -45.69 -5.89 -2.26
C ASP A 461 -45.83 -6.61 -0.90
N GLY A 462 -44.76 -6.60 -0.08
CA GLY A 462 -44.69 -7.30 1.20
C GLY A 462 -44.32 -8.77 1.11
N ALA A 463 -44.21 -9.33 -0.10
CA ALA A 463 -43.68 -10.68 -0.28
C ALA A 463 -42.21 -10.73 0.13
N GLN A 464 -41.73 -11.91 0.51
CA GLN A 464 -40.31 -12.12 0.78
C GLN A 464 -39.69 -12.98 -0.31
N LYS A 465 -38.52 -12.58 -0.79
CA LYS A 465 -37.74 -13.33 -1.78
C LYS A 465 -36.30 -13.51 -1.30
N PRO A 466 -35.67 -14.68 -1.55
CA PRO A 466 -34.25 -14.84 -1.29
C PRO A 466 -33.42 -13.86 -2.13
N ILE A 467 -32.41 -13.20 -1.55
CA ILE A 467 -31.64 -12.13 -2.20
C ILE A 467 -31.06 -12.53 -3.57
N GLU A 468 -30.56 -13.76 -3.71
CA GLU A 468 -29.96 -14.29 -4.94
C GLU A 468 -30.95 -14.42 -6.11
N THR A 469 -32.26 -14.36 -5.82
CA THR A 469 -33.32 -14.47 -6.83
C THR A 469 -33.80 -13.13 -7.38
N LEU A 470 -33.43 -12.01 -6.73
CA LEU A 470 -33.81 -10.66 -7.16
C LEU A 470 -33.11 -10.31 -8.49
N ARG A 471 -33.66 -9.31 -9.19
CA ARG A 471 -33.14 -8.77 -10.45
C ARG A 471 -33.07 -7.25 -10.42
N VAL A 472 -32.24 -6.66 -11.28
CA VAL A 472 -32.20 -5.19 -11.46
C VAL A 472 -33.59 -4.74 -11.94
N GLY A 473 -34.11 -3.68 -11.32
CA GLY A 473 -35.47 -3.20 -11.53
C GLY A 473 -36.51 -3.73 -10.54
N ASP A 474 -36.19 -4.77 -9.76
CA ASP A 474 -37.06 -5.20 -8.66
C ASP A 474 -37.21 -4.09 -7.62
N LYS A 475 -38.36 -4.07 -6.93
CA LYS A 475 -38.69 -3.05 -5.94
C LYS A 475 -38.74 -3.64 -4.53
N VAL A 476 -37.95 -3.09 -3.62
CA VAL A 476 -37.83 -3.56 -2.23
C VAL A 476 -38.40 -2.53 -1.26
N ARG A 477 -38.90 -3.00 -0.12
CA ARG A 477 -39.39 -2.13 0.94
C ARG A 477 -38.21 -1.60 1.74
N ALA A 478 -38.03 -0.29 1.70
CA ALA A 478 -36.87 0.38 2.27
C ALA A 478 -37.08 0.83 3.72
N ASN A 479 -38.30 1.10 4.17
CA ASN A 479 -38.55 1.45 5.57
C ASN A 479 -39.94 1.01 6.06
N ALA A 480 -40.17 1.15 7.37
CA ALA A 480 -41.44 0.75 8.00
C ALA A 480 -42.63 1.59 7.50
N ALA A 481 -42.39 2.85 7.11
CA ALA A 481 -43.38 3.76 6.53
C ALA A 481 -43.81 3.37 5.10
N GLY A 482 -43.24 2.31 4.52
CA GLY A 482 -43.62 1.80 3.21
C GLY A 482 -42.90 2.47 2.04
N ARG A 483 -41.79 3.18 2.29
CA ARG A 483 -40.89 3.63 1.21
C ARG A 483 -40.44 2.42 0.41
N VAL A 484 -40.36 2.60 -0.89
CA VAL A 484 -39.91 1.59 -1.84
C VAL A 484 -38.72 2.14 -2.61
N LEU A 485 -37.70 1.30 -2.79
CA LEU A 485 -36.54 1.62 -3.63
C LEU A 485 -36.34 0.54 -4.69
N THR A 486 -35.87 0.97 -5.86
CA THR A 486 -35.59 0.06 -6.96
C THR A 486 -34.16 -0.50 -6.86
N VAL A 487 -33.99 -1.81 -7.04
CA VAL A 487 -32.69 -2.46 -7.13
C VAL A 487 -31.98 -1.99 -8.39
N GLN A 488 -30.86 -1.32 -8.23
CA GLN A 488 -30.03 -0.82 -9.33
C GLN A 488 -28.90 -1.78 -9.68
N ASP A 489 -28.38 -2.52 -8.69
CA ASP A 489 -27.27 -3.44 -8.88
C ASP A 489 -27.15 -4.44 -7.73
N PHE A 490 -26.32 -5.48 -7.95
CA PHE A 490 -25.98 -6.52 -6.99
C PHE A 490 -24.49 -6.51 -6.70
N ILE A 491 -24.18 -6.59 -5.42
CA ILE A 491 -22.86 -6.89 -4.90
C ILE A 491 -22.95 -8.34 -4.44
N PHE A 492 -22.06 -9.23 -4.88
CA PHE A 492 -22.11 -10.63 -4.45
C PHE A 492 -20.75 -11.29 -4.46
N GLY A 493 -20.43 -12.07 -3.43
CA GLY A 493 -19.11 -12.62 -3.22
C GLY A 493 -19.06 -13.84 -2.32
N ARG A 494 -17.89 -14.09 -1.76
CA ARG A 494 -17.66 -15.03 -0.66
C ARG A 494 -17.11 -14.26 0.54
N GLU A 495 -17.52 -14.67 1.72
CA GLU A 495 -16.97 -14.16 2.98
C GLU A 495 -16.09 -15.26 3.60
N PRO A 496 -14.76 -15.08 3.68
CA PRO A 496 -13.89 -16.03 4.36
C PRO A 496 -14.09 -16.04 5.88
N LYS A 497 -14.57 -14.94 6.47
CA LYS A 497 -14.79 -14.85 7.92
C LYS A 497 -16.13 -15.45 8.35
N PRO A 498 -16.26 -15.91 9.61
CA PRO A 498 -17.56 -16.24 10.18
C PRO A 498 -18.51 -15.04 10.14
N LEU A 499 -19.74 -15.26 9.65
CA LEU A 499 -20.78 -14.25 9.64
C LEU A 499 -21.24 -13.92 11.06
N VAL A 500 -21.69 -12.69 11.26
CA VAL A 500 -22.43 -12.25 12.45
C VAL A 500 -23.88 -12.68 12.28
N ARG A 501 -24.33 -13.61 13.12
CA ARG A 501 -25.73 -14.01 13.24
C ARG A 501 -26.39 -13.19 14.34
N LEU A 502 -27.40 -12.42 13.97
CA LEU A 502 -28.20 -11.60 14.89
C LEU A 502 -29.58 -12.24 15.04
N ARG A 503 -30.00 -12.47 16.28
CA ARG A 503 -31.37 -12.88 16.61
C ARG A 503 -32.02 -11.87 17.52
N ASP A 504 -33.32 -11.64 17.32
CA ASP A 504 -34.11 -10.74 18.15
C ASP A 504 -35.24 -11.46 18.92
N ASP A 505 -36.00 -10.68 19.69
CA ASP A 505 -37.14 -11.14 20.48
C ASP A 505 -38.41 -11.39 19.66
N GLN A 506 -38.40 -11.07 18.35
CA GLN A 506 -39.48 -11.31 17.41
C GLN A 506 -39.24 -12.55 16.54
N GLY A 507 -38.13 -13.26 16.77
CA GLY A 507 -37.79 -14.49 16.07
C GLY A 507 -37.11 -14.28 14.72
N HIS A 508 -36.69 -13.04 14.41
CA HIS A 508 -35.87 -12.79 13.24
C HIS A 508 -34.45 -13.35 13.45
N ASP A 509 -33.83 -13.80 12.36
CA ASP A 509 -32.52 -14.46 12.36
C ASP A 509 -31.80 -14.11 11.06
N VAL A 510 -30.90 -13.13 11.13
CA VAL A 510 -30.15 -12.63 9.97
C VAL A 510 -28.66 -12.92 10.12
N ARG A 511 -28.00 -13.25 9.00
CA ARG A 511 -26.56 -13.53 8.94
C ARG A 511 -25.88 -12.53 8.02
N LEU A 512 -25.00 -11.71 8.61
CA LEU A 512 -24.37 -10.56 7.99
C LEU A 512 -22.84 -10.65 8.08
N THR A 513 -22.14 -10.07 7.12
CA THR A 513 -20.69 -9.82 7.29
C THR A 513 -20.44 -8.77 8.38
N GLU A 514 -19.24 -8.74 8.95
CA GLU A 514 -18.85 -7.89 10.10
C GLU A 514 -19.23 -6.41 9.96
N LYS A 515 -18.96 -5.85 8.77
CA LYS A 515 -19.11 -4.43 8.49
C LYS A 515 -20.47 -4.05 7.91
N HIS A 516 -21.37 -5.03 7.74
CA HIS A 516 -22.67 -4.73 7.15
C HIS A 516 -23.48 -3.78 8.05
N PRO A 517 -24.06 -2.70 7.49
CA PRO A 517 -24.77 -1.68 8.26
C PRO A 517 -26.09 -2.20 8.82
N VAL A 518 -26.27 -2.04 10.13
CA VAL A 518 -27.50 -2.35 10.87
C VAL A 518 -28.06 -1.06 11.48
N LEU A 519 -29.37 -0.83 11.32
CA LEU A 519 -30.03 0.35 11.88
C LEU A 519 -30.61 0.06 13.26
N LEU A 520 -30.10 0.78 14.26
CA LEU A 520 -30.69 0.81 15.58
C LEU A 520 -32.00 1.61 15.59
N SER A 521 -32.86 1.36 16.58
CA SER A 521 -34.11 2.09 16.81
C SER A 521 -33.87 3.61 16.92
N SER A 522 -32.75 3.99 17.54
CA SER A 522 -32.26 5.36 17.70
C SER A 522 -31.97 6.08 16.37
N GLY A 523 -31.90 5.34 15.26
CA GLY A 523 -31.52 5.87 13.94
C GLY A 523 -30.00 5.86 13.70
N LEU A 524 -29.21 5.38 14.65
CA LEU A 524 -27.78 5.16 14.47
C LEU A 524 -27.54 3.95 13.56
N VAL A 525 -26.64 4.11 12.59
CA VAL A 525 -26.13 3.03 11.75
C VAL A 525 -24.83 2.52 12.37
N ILE A 526 -24.75 1.22 12.65
CA ILE A 526 -23.54 0.57 13.16
C ILE A 526 -23.20 -0.67 12.35
N ALA A 527 -21.95 -1.11 12.41
CA ALA A 527 -21.51 -2.37 11.82
C ALA A 527 -22.11 -3.55 12.59
N ALA A 528 -22.47 -4.63 11.89
CA ALA A 528 -23.05 -5.83 12.49
C ALA A 528 -22.20 -6.39 13.65
N GLU A 529 -20.87 -6.35 13.54
CA GLU A 529 -19.96 -6.79 14.61
C GLU A 529 -20.05 -5.99 15.92
N LYS A 530 -20.60 -4.76 15.85
CA LYS A 530 -20.75 -3.85 17.00
C LYS A 530 -22.14 -3.94 17.63
N VAL A 531 -23.08 -4.66 17.02
CA VAL A 531 -24.41 -4.90 17.60
C VAL A 531 -24.25 -5.78 18.84
N GLN A 532 -24.89 -5.40 19.94
CA GLN A 532 -24.83 -6.11 21.22
C GLN A 532 -26.20 -6.64 21.64
N VAL A 533 -26.20 -7.66 22.48
CA VAL A 533 -27.42 -8.14 23.14
C VAL A 533 -28.04 -6.98 23.94
N LYS A 534 -29.37 -6.83 23.87
CA LYS A 534 -30.19 -5.72 24.38
C LYS A 534 -30.21 -4.45 23.53
N ASP A 535 -29.41 -4.36 22.47
CA ASP A 535 -29.63 -3.30 21.48
C ASP A 535 -31.03 -3.43 20.88
N THR A 536 -31.64 -2.30 20.56
CA THR A 536 -32.93 -2.28 19.87
C THR A 536 -32.72 -1.90 18.41
N VAL A 537 -33.20 -2.75 17.51
CA VAL A 537 -33.06 -2.60 16.05
C VAL A 537 -34.40 -2.29 15.41
N ARG A 538 -34.37 -1.70 14.23
CA ARG A 538 -35.59 -1.43 13.44
C ARG A 538 -36.00 -2.69 12.67
N THR A 539 -37.29 -2.98 12.65
CA THR A 539 -37.92 -4.07 11.90
C THR A 539 -39.10 -3.55 11.09
N GLN A 540 -39.68 -4.41 10.26
CA GLN A 540 -40.84 -4.04 9.44
C GLN A 540 -42.07 -3.66 10.30
N THR A 541 -42.17 -4.22 11.50
CA THR A 541 -43.29 -4.08 12.44
C THR A 541 -43.03 -3.06 13.55
N GLY A 542 -41.83 -2.46 13.60
CA GLY A 542 -41.46 -1.47 14.61
C GLY A 542 -40.02 -1.65 15.07
N THR A 543 -39.84 -1.97 16.34
CA THR A 543 -38.53 -2.21 16.95
C THR A 543 -38.48 -3.58 17.60
N ALA A 544 -37.34 -4.25 17.53
CA ALA A 544 -37.07 -5.52 18.19
C ALA A 544 -35.81 -5.43 19.04
N THR A 545 -35.70 -6.27 20.07
CA THR A 545 -34.54 -6.33 20.97
C THR A 545 -33.64 -7.49 20.57
N ILE A 546 -32.35 -7.23 20.36
CA ILE A 546 -31.38 -8.29 20.09
C ILE A 546 -31.24 -9.20 21.31
N THR A 547 -31.48 -10.49 21.11
CA THR A 547 -31.41 -11.54 22.14
C THR A 547 -30.13 -12.36 22.04
N ALA A 548 -29.54 -12.46 20.85
CA ALA A 548 -28.28 -13.17 20.64
C ALA A 548 -27.45 -12.59 19.49
N THR A 549 -26.13 -12.63 19.67
CA THR A 549 -25.13 -12.26 18.67
C THR A 549 -24.07 -13.35 18.62
N GLU A 550 -23.94 -14.05 17.49
CA GLU A 550 -23.03 -15.21 17.35
C GLU A 550 -22.15 -15.08 16.11
N ARG A 551 -20.94 -15.65 16.16
CA ARG A 551 -20.09 -15.85 14.99
C ARG A 551 -20.31 -17.24 14.43
N VAL A 552 -20.77 -17.34 13.18
CA VAL A 552 -21.10 -18.62 12.55
C VAL A 552 -20.26 -18.84 11.29
N PRO A 553 -19.53 -19.98 11.16
CA PRO A 553 -18.85 -20.33 9.93
C PRO A 553 -19.82 -20.37 8.74
N TYR A 554 -19.35 -19.94 7.57
CA TYR A 554 -20.16 -19.86 6.37
C TYR A 554 -19.28 -20.05 5.12
N ASP A 555 -19.71 -20.92 4.19
CA ASP A 555 -18.98 -21.24 2.95
C ASP A 555 -19.76 -20.84 1.67
N GLY A 556 -20.97 -20.27 1.86
CA GLY A 556 -21.86 -19.88 0.79
C GLY A 556 -21.52 -18.51 0.18
N LYS A 557 -22.36 -18.09 -0.77
CA LYS A 557 -22.26 -16.74 -1.34
C LYS A 557 -22.86 -15.71 -0.39
N VAL A 558 -22.33 -14.52 -0.43
CA VAL A 558 -22.92 -13.36 0.24
C VAL A 558 -23.35 -12.35 -0.80
N TYR A 559 -24.41 -11.58 -0.53
CA TYR A 559 -25.03 -10.62 -1.43
C TYR A 559 -25.28 -9.28 -0.73
N ASN A 560 -25.29 -8.17 -1.45
CA ASN A 560 -25.79 -6.87 -1.03
C ASN A 560 -26.44 -6.19 -2.25
N LEU A 561 -27.28 -5.19 -2.02
CA LEU A 561 -28.00 -4.47 -3.06
C LEU A 561 -27.50 -3.02 -3.15
N LYS A 562 -27.52 -2.46 -4.34
CA LYS A 562 -27.51 -1.01 -4.55
C LYS A 562 -28.93 -0.55 -4.80
N LEU A 563 -29.44 0.38 -3.99
CA LEU A 563 -30.85 0.76 -4.01
C LEU A 563 -31.05 2.22 -4.43
N GLY A 564 -32.14 2.45 -5.17
CA GLY A 564 -32.62 3.77 -5.53
C GLY A 564 -32.15 4.25 -6.90
N THR A 565 -33.10 4.56 -7.78
CA THR A 565 -32.85 5.37 -9.00
C THR A 565 -32.50 6.81 -8.62
N PRO A 566 -31.83 7.60 -9.49
CA PRO A 566 -31.55 9.01 -9.22
C PRO A 566 -32.76 9.80 -8.72
N ALA A 567 -33.94 9.60 -9.31
CA ALA A 567 -35.18 10.27 -8.91
C ALA A 567 -35.71 9.80 -7.53
N GLU A 568 -35.56 8.51 -7.19
CA GLU A 568 -35.94 8.02 -5.85
C GLU A 568 -35.02 8.60 -4.76
N LEU A 569 -33.74 8.79 -5.10
CA LEU A 569 -32.70 9.27 -4.19
C LEU A 569 -32.83 10.77 -3.85
N GLU A 570 -33.46 11.59 -4.69
CA GLU A 570 -33.63 13.03 -4.45
C GLU A 570 -34.41 13.34 -3.16
N SER A 571 -35.29 12.43 -2.74
CA SER A 571 -36.16 12.59 -1.56
C SER A 571 -35.70 11.81 -0.33
N LEU A 572 -34.55 11.13 -0.42
CA LEU A 572 -34.04 10.24 0.64
C LEU A 572 -33.09 11.00 1.58
N SER A 573 -33.28 10.79 2.88
CA SER A 573 -32.30 11.15 3.90
C SER A 573 -31.11 10.17 3.85
N PRO A 574 -29.93 10.55 4.38
CA PRO A 574 -28.72 9.71 4.32
C PRO A 574 -28.92 8.27 4.85
N ASN A 575 -29.70 8.10 5.93
CA ASN A 575 -29.93 6.81 6.58
C ASN A 575 -31.17 6.05 6.07
N GLU A 576 -31.66 6.36 4.85
CA GLU A 576 -32.88 5.74 4.31
C GLU A 576 -32.62 4.82 3.09
N ARG A 577 -31.35 4.65 2.70
CA ARG A 577 -30.94 3.63 1.71
C ARG A 577 -30.84 2.26 2.35
N THR A 578 -32.01 1.70 2.67
CA THR A 578 -32.13 0.51 3.50
C THR A 578 -33.03 -0.54 2.86
N MET A 579 -32.98 -1.76 3.40
CA MET A 579 -33.85 -2.87 3.06
C MET A 579 -34.15 -3.72 4.29
N PHE A 580 -35.27 -4.43 4.29
CA PHE A 580 -35.52 -5.45 5.31
C PHE A 580 -34.93 -6.80 4.88
N ALA A 581 -33.99 -7.31 5.66
CA ALA A 581 -33.30 -8.58 5.46
C ALA A 581 -33.60 -9.51 6.64
N ASP A 582 -34.28 -10.64 6.36
CA ASP A 582 -34.82 -11.56 7.37
C ASP A 582 -35.63 -10.85 8.48
N GLY A 583 -36.24 -9.70 8.16
CA GLY A 583 -37.08 -8.88 9.04
C GLY A 583 -36.38 -7.70 9.73
N LEU A 584 -35.04 -7.66 9.76
CA LEU A 584 -34.26 -6.54 10.30
C LEU A 584 -33.98 -5.48 9.22
N LEU A 585 -33.98 -4.21 9.62
CA LEU A 585 -33.62 -3.10 8.74
C LEU A 585 -32.10 -2.96 8.65
N VAL A 586 -31.56 -3.22 7.47
CA VAL A 586 -30.14 -3.13 7.15
C VAL A 586 -29.90 -2.11 6.03
N GLY A 587 -28.69 -1.57 5.96
CA GLY A 587 -28.29 -0.63 4.91
C GLY A 587 -27.91 -1.33 3.60
N ASP A 588 -27.99 -0.58 2.51
CA ASP A 588 -27.52 -0.99 1.20
C ASP A 588 -25.99 -0.81 1.04
N ASP A 589 -25.45 -1.13 -0.13
CA ASP A 589 -24.03 -0.94 -0.48
C ASP A 589 -23.54 0.52 -0.34
N THR A 590 -24.39 1.52 -0.55
CA THR A 590 -24.00 2.92 -0.35
C THR A 590 -23.81 3.22 1.12
N MET A 591 -24.79 2.86 1.95
CA MET A 591 -24.72 3.10 3.39
C MET A 591 -23.53 2.41 4.03
N GLN A 592 -23.19 1.20 3.56
CA GLN A 592 -22.01 0.48 4.00
C GLN A 592 -20.71 1.24 3.71
N ARG A 593 -20.55 1.77 2.49
CA ARG A 593 -19.37 2.57 2.13
C ARG A 593 -19.24 3.85 2.96
N GLU A 594 -20.37 4.46 3.31
CA GLU A 594 -20.39 5.64 4.17
C GLU A 594 -20.01 5.29 5.62
N LEU A 595 -20.41 4.11 6.11
CA LEU A 595 -20.04 3.59 7.42
C LEU A 595 -18.54 3.25 7.52
N ASP A 596 -17.96 2.72 6.44
CA ASP A 596 -16.54 2.35 6.35
C ASP A 596 -15.60 3.53 6.03
N SER A 597 -16.13 4.65 5.54
CA SER A 597 -15.30 5.83 5.23
C SER A 597 -14.79 6.47 6.53
N PRO A 598 -13.47 6.70 6.70
CA PRO A 598 -12.97 7.47 7.82
C PRO A 598 -13.62 8.85 7.76
N ARG A 599 -14.41 9.21 8.78
CA ARG A 599 -14.93 10.57 8.91
C ARG A 599 -13.73 11.52 8.87
N ARG A 600 -13.52 12.21 7.75
CA ARG A 600 -12.74 13.45 7.77
C ARG A 600 -13.37 14.29 8.86
N ALA A 601 -12.61 14.57 9.91
CA ALA A 601 -12.99 15.59 10.86
C ALA A 601 -13.38 16.80 10.01
N ALA A 602 -14.64 17.19 10.06
CA ALA A 602 -15.09 18.40 9.41
C ALA A 602 -14.21 19.50 10.01
N VAL A 603 -13.29 20.03 9.20
CA VAL A 603 -12.62 21.28 9.48
C VAL A 603 -13.77 22.27 9.59
N THR A 604 -14.14 22.58 10.82
CA THR A 604 -15.05 23.68 11.10
C THR A 604 -14.24 24.94 10.75
N PRO A 605 -14.80 25.88 9.98
CA PRO A 605 -14.06 27.01 9.43
C PRO A 605 -13.38 27.89 10.49
#